data_AF-A0A931T8L2-F1
#
_entry.id   AF-A0A931T8L2-F1
#
_cell.length_a   1.000
_cell.length_b   1.000
_cell.length_c   1.000
_cell.angle_alpha   90.00
_cell.angle_beta   90.00
_cell.angle_gamma   90.00
#
_symmetry.space_group_name_H-M   'P 1'
#
loop_
_entity.id
_entity.type
_entity.pdbx_description
1 polymer ?
#
loop_
_entity_poly.entity_id
_entity_poly.type
_entity_poly.pdbx_seq_one_letter_code
_entity_poly.pdbx_strand_id
1 'polypeptide(L)' 'MPIRAVHVSELRASLGAARASLGLSILLITDSPLVPGVTGIKVTHILELRDGAS' A
#
# COMPACT_ATOMS: atom_id res chain seq x y z
N MET A 1 9.63 17.28 -0.98
CA MET A 1 8.42 16.89 -1.73
C MET A 1 7.55 16.04 -0.81
N PRO A 2 6.25 16.32 -0.67
CA PRO A 2 5.36 15.52 0.18
C PRO A 2 5.11 14.14 -0.44
N ILE A 3 4.86 13.14 0.42
CA ILE A 3 4.37 11.82 -0.02
C ILE A 3 2.94 11.98 -0.52
N ARG A 4 2.65 11.49 -1.74
CA ARG A 4 1.34 11.57 -2.39
C ARG A 4 0.65 10.21 -2.37
N ALA A 5 -0.68 10.22 -2.49
CA ALA A 5 -1.49 9.00 -2.64
C ALA A 5 -0.97 8.06 -3.73
N VAL A 6 -0.54 8.61 -4.87
CA VAL A 6 0.02 7.83 -5.98
C VAL A 6 1.27 7.04 -5.56
N HIS A 7 2.18 7.61 -4.77
CA HIS A 7 3.40 6.91 -4.35
C HIS A 7 3.08 5.69 -3.47
N VAL A 8 2.08 5.80 -2.58
CA VAL A 8 1.67 4.69 -1.71
C VAL A 8 0.92 3.62 -2.51
N SER A 9 0.06 4.03 -3.45
CA SER A 9 -0.63 3.11 -4.35
C SER A 9 0.33 2.30 -5.23
N GLU A 10 1.38 2.94 -5.76
CA GLU A 10 2.44 2.26 -6.52
C GLU A 10 3.15 1.20 -5.67
N LEU A 11 3.57 1.56 -4.45
CA LEU A 11 4.21 0.61 -3.53
C LEU A 11 3.29 -0.56 -3.17
N ARG A 12 2.00 -0.31 -2.91
CA ARG A 12 0.99 -1.36 -2.64
C ARG A 12 0.85 -2.33 -3.81
N ALA A 13 0.80 -1.81 -5.04
CA ALA A 13 0.70 -2.62 -6.25
C ALA A 13 1.96 -3.48 -6.45
N SER A 14 3.15 -2.89 -6.34
CA SER A 14 4.42 -3.61 -6.47
C SER A 14 4.58 -4.70 -5.40
N LEU A 15 4.24 -4.40 -4.15
CA LEU A 15 4.29 -5.38 -3.06
C LEU A 15 3.29 -6.51 -3.28
N GLY A 16 2.07 -6.20 -3.71
CA GLY A 16 1.06 -7.21 -4.07
C GLY A 16 1.55 -8.16 -5.18
N ALA A 17 2.17 -7.62 -6.23
CA ALA A 17 2.75 -8.42 -7.31
C ALA A 17 3.91 -9.32 -6.81
N ALA A 18 4.81 -8.79 -5.98
CA ALA A 18 5.90 -9.56 -5.39
C ALA A 18 5.36 -10.70 -4.53
N ARG A 19 4.37 -10.43 -3.66
CA ARG A 19 3.73 -11.45 -2.83
C ARG A 19 3.04 -12.54 -3.65
N ALA A 20 2.34 -12.16 -4.72
CA ALA A 20 1.71 -13.11 -5.64
C ALA A 20 2.75 -14.02 -6.30
N SER A 21 3.91 -13.49 -6.72
CA SER A 21 4.99 -14.30 -7.28
C SER A 21 5.60 -15.31 -6.29
N LEU A 22 5.48 -15.02 -4.99
CA LEU A 22 5.94 -15.89 -3.90
C LEU A 22 4.85 -16.82 -3.37
N GLY A 23 3.63 -16.81 -3.96
CA GLY A 23 2.50 -17.61 -3.49
C GLY A 23 1.95 -17.17 -2.12
N LEU A 24 2.27 -15.96 -1.67
CA LEU A 24 1.81 -15.42 -0.40
C LEU A 24 0.38 -14.89 -0.52
N SER A 25 -0.36 -14.93 0.59
CA SER A 25 -1.71 -14.40 0.66
C SER A 25 -1.75 -12.89 0.38
N ILE A 26 -2.89 -12.44 -0.17
CA ILE A 26 -3.14 -11.03 -0.47
C ILE A 26 -3.10 -10.17 0.80
N LEU A 27 -2.58 -8.96 0.67
CA LEU A 27 -2.61 -7.99 1.77
C LEU A 27 -3.98 -7.34 1.88
N LEU A 28 -4.51 -7.33 3.10
CA LEU A 28 -5.65 -6.50 3.46
C LEU A 28 -5.12 -5.11 3.80
N ILE A 29 -5.49 -4.14 2.96
CA ILE A 29 -5.06 -2.75 3.07
C ILE A 29 -6.26 -1.85 3.34
N THR A 30 -6.10 -0.92 4.27
CA THR A 30 -7.14 0.04 4.61
C THR A 30 -7.22 1.19 3.61
N ASP A 31 -8.41 1.81 3.54
CA ASP A 31 -8.72 2.96 2.70
C ASP A 31 -8.34 2.78 1.21
N SER A 32 -8.54 1.58 0.66
CA SER A 32 -8.30 1.31 -0.76
C SER A 32 -9.54 1.60 -1.61
N PRO A 33 -9.47 2.45 -2.66
CA PRO A 33 -8.29 3.16 -3.15
C PRO A 33 -7.98 4.46 -2.39
N LEU A 34 -6.69 4.84 -2.37
CA LEU A 34 -6.25 6.14 -1.85
C LEU A 34 -6.57 7.24 -2.87
N VAL A 35 -7.76 7.84 -2.77
CA VAL A 35 -8.24 8.87 -3.70
C VAL A 35 -7.59 10.22 -3.38
N PRO A 36 -6.86 10.86 -4.32
CA PRO A 36 -6.25 12.18 -4.09
C PRO A 36 -7.28 13.22 -3.65
N GLY A 37 -6.96 13.97 -2.60
CA GLY A 37 -7.84 15.02 -2.05
C GLY A 37 -9.01 14.51 -1.20
N VAL A 38 -9.23 13.20 -1.12
CA VAL A 38 -10.30 12.57 -0.33
C VAL A 38 -9.71 11.70 0.77
N THR A 39 -8.81 10.79 0.41
CA THR A 39 -8.17 9.88 1.35
C THR A 39 -6.80 10.44 1.75
N GLY A 40 -6.67 10.89 2.99
CA GLY A 40 -5.39 11.30 3.56
C GLY A 40 -4.48 10.11 3.82
N ILE A 41 -3.17 10.26 3.57
CA ILE A 41 -2.17 9.24 3.93
C ILE A 41 -2.02 9.17 5.44
N LYS A 42 -2.16 7.97 6.01
CA LYS A 42 -2.07 7.69 7.45
C LYS A 42 -0.85 6.81 7.73
N VAL A 43 -0.41 6.80 8.99
CA VAL A 43 0.65 5.90 9.47
C VAL A 43 0.29 4.43 9.20
N THR A 44 -0.98 4.06 9.34
CA THR A 44 -1.49 2.71 9.03
C THR A 44 -1.12 2.24 7.62
N HIS A 45 -1.19 3.12 6.61
CA HIS A 45 -0.86 2.74 5.23
C HIS A 45 0.62 2.37 5.06
N ILE A 46 1.51 2.95 5.87
CA ILE A 46 2.95 2.64 5.86
C ILE A 46 3.24 1.39 6.69
N LEU A 47 2.52 1.17 7.79
CA LEU A 47 2.64 -0.04 8.59
C LEU A 47 2.21 -1.28 7.79
N GLU A 48 1.08 -1.21 7.08
CA GLU A 48 0.64 -2.29 6.18
C GLU A 48 1.69 -2.67 5.12
N LEU A 49 2.39 -1.68 4.57
CA LEU A 49 3.48 -1.93 3.61
C LEU A 49 4.69 -2.60 4.26
N ARG A 50 5.03 -2.20 5.50
CA ARG A 50 6.13 -2.81 6.25
C ARG A 50 5.81 -4.25 6.63
N ASP A 51 4.63 -4.45 7.24
CA ASP A 51 4.18 -5.75 7.72
C ASP A 51 3.99 -6.73 6.56
N GLY A 52 3.58 -6.23 5.39
CA GLY A 52 3.44 -7.05 4.18
C GLY A 52 4.76 -7.41 3.48
N ALA A 53 5.88 -6.77 3.83
CA ALA A 53 7.19 -7.01 3.23
C ALA A 53 8.10 -7.94 4.06
N SER A 54 7.83 -8.07 5.36
CA SER A 54 8.43 -9.07 6.25
C SER A 54 7.86 -10.47 6.05
#